data_AF-A0A7W1KET6-F1
#
_entry.id   AF-A0A7W1KET6-F1
#
_cell.length_a   1.000
_cell.length_b   1.000
_cell.length_c   1.000
_cell.angle_alpha   90.00
_cell.angle_beta   90.00
_cell.angle_gamma   90.00
#
_symmetry.space_group_name_H-M   'P 1'
#
loop_
_entity.id
_entity.type
_entity.pdbx_description
1 polymer ?
#
loop_
_entity_poly.entity_id
_entity_poly.type
_entity_poly.pdbx_seq_one_letter_code
_entity_poly.pdbx_strand_id
1 'polypeptide(L)'
;MSGTRNRLLIIFFSMMSYGIQASTTDQSVLFIVFMAARNDLYPYAGRNIKQLQANTSSDHVKIFVRLDLKKPDRNAETKQFFIENKNIQFVGSQEYLDSGDENSLIETIRTAYTTWPAEKVVLVIWNHGTGGIEPSIIKALNPSELFHFNNKKNLIELERSRGFIDFITQGSPYENKTKGICFDDSSGNYLTIKKLARVLHVATTKILKKKFSILACDACLMSGIDVFSSFHNSIDYFVGSQEVVLGTGYNYDLMLEPLLSKRMTCDELFASHCVSAFQKTYGKITEDYTHCAIDVQFCEQLERNIDTLALSLIFGLDQQENKSVKAALRKSRNKNNCTYFKEPTYIDIDNFYENLLLALPNCTLKTQESTLFFIEHVTKLLLEGRTIMHTMVKANAVGKNLQKARGISIYFPEYIIHNSYFRNVFATKKTHWLKFLRKYIIS
;
A
#
# COMPACT_ATOMS: atom_id res chain seq x y z
N MET A 1 77.93 -3.48 59.62
CA MET A 1 77.66 -2.03 59.75
C MET A 1 77.19 -1.49 58.41
N SER A 2 76.08 -0.77 58.43
CA SER A 2 75.47 0.09 57.39
C SER A 2 75.45 -0.38 55.92
N GLY A 3 74.26 -0.78 55.46
CA GLY A 3 73.92 -0.89 54.04
C GLY A 3 72.47 -0.49 53.82
N THR A 4 72.22 0.81 53.66
CA THR A 4 70.94 1.45 53.32
C THR A 4 70.37 0.91 52.01
N ARG A 5 69.16 0.35 52.04
CA ARG A 5 68.38 0.03 50.83
C ARG A 5 67.26 1.06 50.64
N ASN A 6 67.38 1.81 49.54
CA ASN A 6 66.39 2.73 49.01
C ASN A 6 65.05 2.04 48.75
N ARG A 7 63.95 2.65 49.22
CA ARG A 7 62.58 2.27 48.85
C ARG A 7 62.19 2.98 47.56
N LEU A 8 62.03 2.23 46.48
CA LEU A 8 61.41 2.71 45.24
C LEU A 8 59.89 2.71 45.44
N LEU A 9 59.26 3.88 45.33
CA LEU A 9 57.82 4.06 45.39
C LEU A 9 57.25 3.81 43.97
N ILE A 10 56.56 2.68 43.78
CA ILE A 10 55.84 2.39 42.52
C ILE A 10 54.45 2.99 42.63
N ILE A 11 54.19 4.06 41.87
CA ILE A 11 52.87 4.68 41.73
C ILE A 11 52.10 3.88 40.67
N PHE A 12 51.06 3.15 41.09
CA PHE A 12 50.10 2.53 40.17
C PHE A 12 49.16 3.60 39.59
N PHE A 13 49.33 3.92 38.31
CA PHE A 13 48.34 4.70 37.55
C PHE A 13 47.16 3.78 37.21
N SER A 14 46.01 3.99 37.86
CA SER A 14 44.74 3.40 37.48
C SER A 14 44.26 4.09 36.20
N MET A 15 44.40 3.43 35.04
CA MET A 15 43.63 3.79 33.85
C MET A 15 42.19 3.32 34.05
N MET A 16 41.30 4.24 34.42
CA MET A 16 39.86 4.04 34.20
C MET A 16 39.61 4.03 32.69
N SER A 17 39.46 2.83 32.12
CA SER A 17 38.84 2.67 30.81
C SER A 17 37.37 3.08 30.93
N TYR A 18 37.04 4.29 30.50
CA TYR A 18 35.68 4.64 30.13
C TYR A 18 35.31 3.77 28.93
N GLY A 19 34.68 2.63 29.21
CA GLY A 19 33.99 1.86 28.18
C GLY A 19 32.87 2.72 27.64
N ILE A 20 33.01 3.22 26.42
CA ILE A 20 31.87 3.68 25.63
C ILE A 20 31.06 2.41 25.37
N GLN A 21 30.05 2.19 26.20
CA GLN A 21 29.05 1.17 25.96
C GLN A 21 28.26 1.65 24.74
N ALA A 22 28.62 1.13 23.56
CA ALA A 22 27.78 1.28 22.38
C ALA A 22 26.38 0.86 22.79
N SER A 23 25.41 1.79 22.73
CA SER A 23 24.02 1.43 22.93
C SER A 23 23.68 0.46 21.81
N THR A 24 23.61 -0.82 22.11
CA THR A 24 23.03 -1.79 21.18
C THR A 24 21.56 -1.42 21.08
N THR A 25 21.21 -0.59 20.09
CA THR A 25 19.82 -0.32 19.73
C THR A 25 19.15 -1.68 19.54
N ASP A 26 18.12 -1.95 20.33
CA ASP A 26 17.35 -3.19 20.25
C ASP A 26 16.68 -3.26 18.88
N GLN A 27 17.31 -3.95 17.91
CA GLN A 27 16.78 -4.12 16.55
C GLN A 27 15.65 -5.16 16.47
N SER A 28 14.75 -5.12 17.45
CA SER A 28 13.57 -5.96 17.53
C SER A 28 12.53 -5.55 16.48
N VAL A 29 11.90 -6.53 15.85
CA VAL A 29 10.87 -6.33 14.83
C VAL A 29 9.60 -7.06 15.21
N LEU A 30 8.51 -6.32 15.38
CA LEU A 30 7.17 -6.87 15.56
C LEU A 30 6.42 -6.83 14.23
N PHE A 31 6.07 -8.00 13.71
CA PHE A 31 5.09 -8.14 12.64
C PHE A 31 3.71 -8.27 13.24
N ILE A 32 2.77 -7.46 12.79
CA ILE A 32 1.36 -7.57 13.13
C ILE A 32 0.64 -7.95 11.84
N VAL A 33 0.15 -9.18 11.75
CA VAL A 33 -0.57 -9.68 10.57
C VAL A 33 -2.06 -9.74 10.90
N PHE A 34 -2.84 -8.85 10.28
CA PHE A 34 -4.28 -8.77 10.44
C PHE A 34 -4.98 -9.50 9.29
N MET A 35 -5.40 -10.75 9.55
CA MET A 35 -6.04 -11.63 8.58
C MET A 35 -7.56 -11.59 8.72
N ALA A 36 -8.17 -10.71 7.94
CA ALA A 36 -9.61 -10.56 7.87
C ALA A 36 -10.17 -11.61 6.89
N ALA A 37 -10.41 -12.82 7.37
CA ALA A 37 -10.70 -14.01 6.55
C ALA A 37 -12.16 -14.49 6.70
N ARG A 38 -13.09 -13.62 7.10
CA ARG A 38 -14.54 -13.88 7.08
C ARG A 38 -15.15 -13.55 5.73
N ASN A 39 -14.55 -14.10 4.70
CA ASN A 39 -14.91 -13.95 3.30
C ASN A 39 -14.33 -15.16 2.57
N ASP A 40 -14.44 -15.19 1.25
CA ASP A 40 -13.93 -16.24 0.39
C ASP A 40 -12.40 -16.44 0.40
N LEU A 41 -11.63 -15.61 1.12
CA LEU A 41 -10.20 -15.82 1.31
C LEU A 41 -9.88 -16.79 2.46
N TYR A 42 -10.85 -17.19 3.30
CA TYR A 42 -10.65 -18.16 4.39
C TYR A 42 -9.84 -19.43 4.03
N PRO A 43 -9.91 -20.00 2.79
CA PRO A 43 -9.13 -21.18 2.43
C PRO A 43 -7.61 -20.94 2.43
N TYR A 44 -7.16 -19.71 2.19
CA TYR A 44 -5.74 -19.39 2.06
C TYR A 44 -5.06 -19.12 3.42
N ALA A 45 -5.82 -18.69 4.42
CA ALA A 45 -5.28 -18.28 5.72
C ALA A 45 -4.42 -19.37 6.39
N GLY A 46 -4.86 -20.62 6.36
CA GLY A 46 -4.11 -21.73 6.96
C GLY A 46 -2.75 -21.99 6.30
N ARG A 47 -2.65 -21.79 4.98
CA ARG A 47 -1.38 -21.89 4.26
C ARG A 47 -0.46 -20.74 4.66
N ASN A 48 -0.93 -19.50 4.63
CA ASN A 48 -0.10 -18.35 4.96
C ASN A 48 0.39 -18.39 6.42
N ILE A 49 -0.43 -18.86 7.37
CA ILE A 49 -0.01 -19.06 8.77
C ILE A 49 1.12 -20.09 8.87
N LYS A 50 1.06 -21.20 8.11
CA LYS A 50 2.17 -22.18 8.07
C LYS A 50 3.46 -21.57 7.53
N GLN A 51 3.36 -20.69 6.53
CA GLN A 51 4.51 -19.96 5.99
C GLN A 51 5.08 -18.98 7.03
N LEU A 52 4.22 -18.19 7.70
CA LEU A 52 4.65 -17.33 8.81
C LEU A 52 5.34 -18.14 9.92
N GLN A 53 4.80 -19.31 10.26
CA GLN A 53 5.37 -20.23 11.25
C GLN A 53 6.75 -20.74 10.84
N ALA A 54 6.91 -21.23 9.62
CA ALA A 54 8.17 -21.80 9.15
C ALA A 54 9.33 -20.80 9.17
N ASN A 55 9.05 -19.49 9.14
CA ASN A 55 10.04 -18.43 8.95
C ASN A 55 10.30 -17.56 10.18
N THR A 56 10.02 -18.08 11.37
CA THR A 56 10.46 -17.48 12.63
C THR A 56 11.55 -18.35 13.24
N SER A 57 12.79 -17.86 13.23
CA SER A 57 13.94 -18.59 13.79
C SER A 57 14.88 -17.71 14.62
N SER A 58 14.46 -16.49 14.93
CA SER A 58 15.31 -15.53 15.63
C SER A 58 14.56 -14.78 16.70
N ASP A 59 15.22 -14.60 17.84
CA ASP A 59 14.66 -13.95 19.04
C ASP A 59 14.41 -12.44 18.85
N HIS A 60 14.88 -11.83 17.75
CA HIS A 60 14.61 -10.42 17.42
C HIS A 60 13.40 -10.22 16.51
N VAL A 61 12.72 -11.28 16.06
CA VAL A 61 11.49 -11.16 15.26
C VAL A 61 10.34 -11.87 15.95
N LYS A 62 9.27 -11.12 16.20
CA LYS A 62 8.03 -11.66 16.74
C LYS A 62 6.89 -11.36 15.78
N ILE A 63 6.05 -12.36 15.52
CA ILE A 63 4.89 -12.20 14.64
C ILE A 63 3.63 -12.39 15.47
N PHE A 64 2.82 -11.35 15.58
CA PHE A 64 1.46 -11.44 16.11
C PHE A 64 0.48 -11.60 14.96
N VAL A 65 -0.37 -12.62 15.04
CA VAL A 65 -1.42 -12.86 14.04
C VAL A 65 -2.78 -12.70 14.71
N ARG A 66 -3.63 -11.87 14.11
CA ARG A 66 -5.08 -11.86 14.33
C ARG A 66 -5.73 -12.53 13.13
N LEU A 67 -6.49 -13.60 13.36
CA LEU A 67 -7.21 -14.33 12.33
C LEU A 67 -8.71 -14.33 12.62
N ASP A 68 -9.47 -13.61 11.80
CA ASP A 68 -10.92 -13.53 11.82
C ASP A 68 -11.47 -14.51 10.79
N LEU A 69 -12.10 -15.59 11.24
CA LEU A 69 -12.41 -16.74 10.40
C LEU A 69 -13.90 -17.08 10.43
N LYS A 70 -14.44 -17.41 9.26
CA LYS A 70 -15.78 -18.01 9.13
C LYS A 70 -15.74 -19.05 8.01
N LYS A 71 -15.64 -20.33 8.38
CA LYS A 71 -15.80 -21.45 7.43
C LYS A 71 -17.30 -21.73 7.21
N PRO A 72 -17.72 -22.27 6.05
CA PRO A 72 -19.13 -22.52 5.75
C PRO A 72 -19.87 -23.28 6.86
N ASP A 73 -19.26 -24.35 7.38
CA ASP A 73 -19.90 -25.24 8.36
C ASP A 73 -19.45 -24.99 9.81
N ARG A 74 -18.90 -23.81 10.11
CA ARG A 74 -18.43 -23.49 11.47
C ARG A 74 -18.91 -22.12 11.92
N ASN A 75 -19.00 -21.94 13.24
CA ASN A 75 -19.22 -20.62 13.81
C ASN A 75 -18.09 -19.67 13.42
N ALA A 76 -18.42 -18.37 13.40
CA ALA A 76 -17.39 -17.37 13.34
C ALA A 76 -16.46 -17.58 14.54
N GLU A 77 -15.18 -17.42 14.32
CA GLU A 77 -14.19 -17.50 15.37
C GLU A 77 -13.14 -16.45 15.10
N THR A 78 -12.58 -15.92 16.17
CA THR A 78 -11.39 -15.11 16.04
C THR A 78 -10.25 -15.60 16.92
N LYS A 79 -9.07 -15.74 16.33
CA LYS A 79 -7.85 -16.23 16.99
C LYS A 79 -6.79 -15.14 17.05
N GLN A 80 -6.11 -15.07 18.19
CA GLN A 80 -4.88 -14.30 18.37
C GLN A 80 -3.78 -15.20 18.87
N PHE A 81 -2.61 -15.11 18.24
CA PHE A 81 -1.45 -15.88 18.65
C PHE A 81 -0.16 -15.19 18.23
N PHE A 82 0.88 -15.42 19.02
CA PHE A 82 2.25 -15.12 18.64
C PHE A 82 2.86 -16.31 17.92
N ILE A 83 3.73 -16.02 16.97
CA ILE A 83 4.61 -16.97 16.33
C ILE A 83 6.05 -16.53 16.61
N GLU A 84 6.83 -17.44 17.17
CA GLU A 84 8.24 -17.26 17.47
C GLU A 84 8.94 -18.62 17.45
N ASN A 85 10.15 -18.69 16.88
CA ASN A 85 10.94 -19.92 16.82
C ASN A 85 10.14 -21.15 16.32
N LYS A 86 9.32 -20.94 15.29
CA LYS A 86 8.42 -21.92 14.67
C LYS A 86 7.30 -22.43 15.57
N ASN A 87 7.11 -21.85 16.75
CA ASN A 87 6.08 -22.21 17.69
C ASN A 87 4.92 -21.21 17.66
N ILE A 88 3.70 -21.71 17.81
CA ILE A 88 2.49 -20.90 17.94
C ILE A 88 2.13 -20.84 19.42
N GLN A 89 2.11 -19.63 19.98
CA GLN A 89 1.68 -19.36 21.34
C GLN A 89 0.33 -18.66 21.31
N PHE A 90 -0.70 -19.35 21.77
CA PHE A 90 -2.07 -18.82 21.74
C PHE A 90 -2.24 -17.71 22.78
N VAL A 91 -2.74 -16.56 22.34
CA VAL A 91 -3.05 -15.42 23.22
C VAL A 91 -4.51 -15.47 23.64
N GLY A 92 -5.41 -15.84 22.73
CA GLY A 92 -6.83 -16.00 23.05
C GLY A 92 -7.70 -16.24 21.82
N SER A 93 -8.89 -16.79 22.07
CA SER A 93 -10.00 -16.86 21.12
C SER A 93 -11.17 -16.04 21.62
N GLN A 94 -11.91 -15.48 20.68
CA GLN A 94 -13.23 -14.91 20.95
C GLN A 94 -14.18 -15.41 19.87
N GLU A 95 -15.47 -15.54 20.20
CA GLU A 95 -16.47 -15.98 19.22
C GLU A 95 -16.58 -14.99 18.06
N TYR A 96 -16.54 -13.68 18.34
CA TYR A 96 -16.73 -12.68 17.30
C TYR A 96 -16.12 -11.32 17.64
N LEU A 97 -15.08 -10.89 16.90
CA LEU A 97 -14.85 -9.46 16.62
C LEU A 97 -14.92 -9.21 15.11
N ASP A 98 -15.47 -8.07 14.71
CA ASP A 98 -15.67 -7.67 13.31
C ASP A 98 -14.38 -7.11 12.69
N SER A 99 -13.89 -7.69 11.59
CA SER A 99 -12.67 -7.22 10.93
C SER A 99 -12.77 -5.82 10.32
N GLY A 100 -13.99 -5.39 10.01
CA GLY A 100 -14.31 -4.08 9.44
C GLY A 100 -14.57 -2.99 10.48
N ASP A 101 -14.55 -3.33 11.77
CA ASP A 101 -14.57 -2.35 12.85
C ASP A 101 -13.15 -1.80 13.12
N GLU A 102 -13.05 -0.49 13.29
CA GLU A 102 -11.80 0.19 13.61
C GLU A 102 -11.22 -0.29 14.93
N ASN A 103 -12.07 -0.55 15.92
CA ASN A 103 -11.64 -0.98 17.24
C ASN A 103 -10.96 -2.34 17.20
N SER A 104 -11.40 -3.25 16.32
CA SER A 104 -10.77 -4.57 16.17
C SER A 104 -9.30 -4.49 15.76
N LEU A 105 -8.97 -3.59 14.83
CA LEU A 105 -7.59 -3.38 14.40
C LEU A 105 -6.79 -2.57 15.44
N ILE A 106 -7.40 -1.55 16.07
CA ILE A 106 -6.77 -0.79 17.17
C ILE A 106 -6.38 -1.71 18.32
N GLU A 107 -7.30 -2.57 18.76
CA GLU A 107 -7.06 -3.50 19.87
C GLU A 107 -6.09 -4.62 19.48
N THR A 108 -6.12 -5.08 18.23
CA THR A 108 -5.07 -5.99 17.71
C THR A 108 -3.68 -5.37 17.82
N ILE A 109 -3.52 -4.12 17.39
CA ILE A 109 -2.24 -3.41 17.48
C ILE A 109 -1.85 -3.19 18.94
N ARG A 110 -2.82 -2.84 19.80
CA ARG A 110 -2.61 -2.68 21.24
C ARG A 110 -2.12 -3.97 21.87
N THR A 111 -2.83 -5.07 21.71
CA THR A 111 -2.46 -6.37 22.29
C THR A 111 -1.08 -6.79 21.83
N ALA A 112 -0.80 -6.72 20.53
CA ALA A 112 0.49 -7.10 19.97
C ALA A 112 1.64 -6.29 20.59
N TYR A 113 1.54 -4.96 20.54
CA TYR A 113 2.64 -4.07 20.94
C TYR A 113 2.79 -3.95 22.46
N THR A 114 1.70 -4.00 23.23
CA THR A 114 1.79 -3.98 24.70
C THR A 114 2.36 -5.29 25.27
N THR A 115 2.10 -6.41 24.59
CA THR A 115 2.70 -7.71 24.98
C THR A 115 4.16 -7.79 24.58
N TRP A 116 4.52 -7.26 23.41
CA TRP A 116 5.91 -7.26 22.94
C TRP A 116 6.26 -5.96 22.21
N PRO A 117 6.71 -4.93 22.93
CA PRO A 117 7.22 -3.71 22.32
C PRO A 117 8.47 -4.02 21.49
N ALA A 118 8.56 -3.43 20.31
CA ALA A 118 9.69 -3.63 19.39
C ALA A 118 10.16 -2.30 18.83
N GLU A 119 11.43 -2.15 18.47
CA GLU A 119 11.94 -0.94 17.80
C GLU A 119 11.21 -0.68 16.48
N LYS A 120 11.01 -1.74 15.69
CA LYS A 120 10.36 -1.64 14.38
C LYS A 120 9.05 -2.41 14.37
N VAL A 121 8.02 -1.79 13.80
CA VAL A 121 6.68 -2.40 13.70
C VAL A 121 6.27 -2.45 12.24
N VAL A 122 6.05 -3.66 11.74
CA VAL A 122 5.52 -3.92 10.40
C VAL A 122 4.07 -4.37 10.53
N LEU A 123 3.15 -3.64 9.92
CA LEU A 123 1.74 -4.00 9.86
C LEU A 123 1.42 -4.59 8.50
N VAL A 124 0.89 -5.82 8.48
CA VAL A 124 0.41 -6.50 7.28
C VAL A 124 -1.11 -6.57 7.34
N ILE A 125 -1.77 -5.99 6.34
CA ILE A 125 -3.22 -6.08 6.18
C ILE A 125 -3.51 -7.10 5.07
N TRP A 126 -4.19 -8.19 5.44
CA TRP A 126 -4.48 -9.32 4.56
C TRP A 126 -5.98 -9.43 4.32
N ASN A 127 -6.42 -9.09 3.10
CA ASN A 127 -7.81 -9.21 2.63
C ASN A 127 -7.89 -8.81 1.14
N HIS A 128 -9.10 -8.71 0.60
CA HIS A 128 -9.45 -7.90 -0.55
C HIS A 128 -9.19 -6.40 -0.33
N GLY A 129 -9.16 -5.66 -1.43
CA GLY A 129 -9.07 -4.20 -1.47
C GLY A 129 -9.75 -3.63 -2.72
N THR A 130 -10.25 -2.40 -2.64
CA THR A 130 -10.87 -1.70 -3.77
C THR A 130 -10.12 -0.43 -4.19
N GLY A 131 -9.02 -0.08 -3.51
CA GLY A 131 -8.27 1.15 -3.75
C GLY A 131 -8.98 2.41 -3.25
N GLY A 132 -8.84 3.53 -3.98
CA GLY A 132 -9.40 4.84 -3.61
C GLY A 132 -10.92 4.97 -3.78
N ILE A 133 -11.55 4.05 -4.53
CA ILE A 133 -12.99 3.91 -4.70
C ILE A 133 -13.53 2.93 -3.68
N GLU A 134 -14.70 3.27 -3.14
CA GLU A 134 -15.37 2.49 -2.12
C GLU A 134 -16.77 2.10 -2.64
N PRO A 135 -16.89 1.04 -3.45
CA PRO A 135 -18.13 0.65 -4.11
C PRO A 135 -19.11 -0.02 -3.15
N SER A 136 -20.42 0.09 -3.40
CA SER A 136 -21.40 -0.56 -2.54
C SER A 136 -21.58 -2.03 -2.91
N ILE A 137 -21.10 -2.92 -2.06
CA ILE A 137 -21.27 -4.38 -2.21
C ILE A 137 -21.72 -5.00 -0.89
N ILE A 138 -22.35 -6.17 -0.92
CA ILE A 138 -22.77 -6.91 0.29
C ILE A 138 -21.73 -7.96 0.66
N LYS A 139 -21.25 -8.74 -0.31
CA LYS A 139 -20.28 -9.82 -0.12
C LYS A 139 -18.96 -9.50 -0.83
N ALA A 140 -17.82 -9.89 -0.27
CA ALA A 140 -16.57 -9.86 -0.99
C ALA A 140 -16.59 -10.93 -2.10
N LEU A 141 -15.89 -10.65 -3.20
CA LEU A 141 -15.80 -11.54 -4.35
C LEU A 141 -14.34 -11.82 -4.63
N ASN A 142 -14.02 -13.09 -4.88
CA ASN A 142 -12.66 -13.57 -4.99
C ASN A 142 -12.04 -13.06 -6.29
N PRO A 143 -11.02 -12.20 -6.24
CA PRO A 143 -10.35 -11.72 -7.45
C PRO A 143 -9.75 -12.85 -8.25
N SER A 144 -9.48 -14.03 -7.65
CA SER A 144 -9.02 -15.23 -8.35
C SER A 144 -10.00 -15.71 -9.43
N GLU A 145 -11.30 -15.38 -9.35
CA GLU A 145 -12.29 -15.66 -10.40
C GLU A 145 -12.05 -14.84 -11.67
N LEU A 146 -11.29 -13.75 -11.57
CA LEU A 146 -10.87 -12.93 -12.71
C LEU A 146 -9.69 -13.56 -13.46
N PHE A 147 -9.09 -14.60 -12.91
CA PHE A 147 -7.92 -15.25 -13.47
C PHE A 147 -8.29 -16.60 -14.09
N HIS A 148 -7.74 -16.88 -15.26
CA HIS A 148 -7.95 -18.15 -15.96
C HIS A 148 -6.63 -18.72 -16.47
N PHE A 149 -6.53 -20.04 -16.54
CA PHE A 149 -5.32 -20.71 -17.00
C PHE A 149 -5.26 -20.74 -18.53
N ASN A 150 -4.20 -20.19 -19.10
CA ASN A 150 -3.92 -20.26 -20.53
C ASN A 150 -3.01 -21.46 -20.82
N ASN A 151 -3.61 -22.54 -21.35
CA ASN A 151 -2.90 -23.78 -21.70
C ASN A 151 -1.76 -23.58 -22.70
N LYS A 152 -1.84 -22.57 -23.59
CA LYS A 152 -0.81 -22.34 -24.61
C LYS A 152 0.43 -21.66 -24.03
N LYS A 153 0.23 -20.73 -23.09
CA LYS A 153 1.33 -20.02 -22.41
C LYS A 153 1.82 -20.75 -21.16
N ASN A 154 1.05 -21.73 -20.66
CA ASN A 154 1.28 -22.37 -19.36
C ASN A 154 1.35 -21.34 -18.22
N LEU A 155 0.51 -20.30 -18.30
CA LEU A 155 0.45 -19.18 -17.36
C LEU A 155 -1.00 -18.84 -17.04
N ILE A 156 -1.20 -18.16 -15.91
CA ILE A 156 -2.48 -17.59 -15.51
C ILE A 156 -2.60 -16.19 -16.13
N GLU A 157 -3.74 -15.90 -16.77
CA GLU A 157 -4.05 -14.62 -17.39
C GLU A 157 -5.23 -13.94 -16.68
N LEU A 158 -5.17 -12.61 -16.61
CA LEU A 158 -6.24 -11.80 -16.07
C LEU A 158 -7.27 -11.48 -17.16
N GLU A 159 -8.55 -11.77 -16.89
CA GLU A 159 -9.67 -11.32 -17.71
C GLU A 159 -9.75 -9.78 -17.64
N ARG A 160 -9.79 -9.08 -18.77
CA ARG A 160 -9.75 -7.59 -18.82
C ARG A 160 -10.94 -6.93 -19.54
N SER A 161 -11.92 -7.70 -20.03
CA SER A 161 -13.08 -7.16 -20.75
C SER A 161 -14.02 -6.34 -19.86
N ARG A 162 -14.00 -6.60 -18.55
CA ARG A 162 -14.84 -5.91 -17.56
C ARG A 162 -14.03 -5.24 -16.46
N GLY A 163 -14.43 -4.05 -16.02
CA GLY A 163 -13.78 -3.35 -14.92
C GLY A 163 -13.98 -4.03 -13.56
N PHE A 164 -13.04 -3.87 -12.63
CA PHE A 164 -13.09 -4.47 -11.30
C PHE A 164 -14.33 -4.02 -10.51
N ILE A 165 -14.62 -2.72 -10.47
CA ILE A 165 -15.75 -2.19 -9.72
C ILE A 165 -17.06 -2.70 -10.32
N ASP A 166 -17.17 -2.71 -11.65
CA ASP A 166 -18.31 -3.32 -12.33
C ASP A 166 -18.42 -4.79 -11.95
N PHE A 167 -17.32 -5.55 -12.00
CA PHE A 167 -17.25 -6.97 -11.63
C PHE A 167 -17.86 -7.23 -10.25
N ILE A 168 -17.38 -6.52 -9.24
CA ILE A 168 -17.77 -6.79 -7.86
C ILE A 168 -19.17 -6.29 -7.49
N THR A 169 -19.71 -5.30 -8.22
CA THR A 169 -21.03 -4.71 -7.93
C THR A 169 -22.22 -5.45 -8.54
N GLN A 170 -21.99 -6.47 -9.39
CA GLN A 170 -23.10 -7.24 -9.97
C GLN A 170 -23.88 -8.01 -8.90
N GLY A 171 -25.19 -7.76 -8.84
CA GLY A 171 -26.12 -8.49 -7.98
C GLY A 171 -26.42 -7.85 -6.62
N SER A 172 -25.85 -6.67 -6.31
CA SER A 172 -26.20 -5.94 -5.09
C SER A 172 -27.29 -4.91 -5.38
N PRO A 173 -28.52 -5.05 -4.84
CA PRO A 173 -29.46 -3.93 -4.81
C PRO A 173 -28.80 -2.77 -4.05
N TYR A 174 -29.09 -1.55 -4.50
CA TYR A 174 -28.56 -0.27 -4.02
C TYR A 174 -28.84 -0.06 -2.52
N GLU A 175 -28.09 -0.71 -1.63
CA GLU A 175 -28.01 -0.33 -0.22
C GLU A 175 -26.73 0.47 0.04
N ASN A 176 -26.87 1.54 0.82
CA ASN A 176 -25.90 2.59 1.10
C ASN A 176 -24.70 2.16 1.97
N LYS A 177 -24.09 1.00 1.70
CA LYS A 177 -22.82 0.61 2.32
C LYS A 177 -21.76 0.52 1.23
N THR A 178 -20.85 1.49 1.19
CA THR A 178 -19.62 1.46 0.37
C THR A 178 -18.71 0.30 0.80
N LYS A 179 -17.53 0.02 0.23
CA LYS A 179 -16.57 -1.01 0.71
C LYS A 179 -15.12 -0.56 0.56
N GLY A 180 -14.13 -1.21 1.16
CA GLY A 180 -12.75 -0.68 1.26
C GLY A 180 -11.68 -1.77 1.36
N ILE A 181 -11.10 -1.96 2.55
CA ILE A 181 -10.21 -3.08 2.90
C ILE A 181 -10.73 -3.79 4.15
N CYS A 182 -10.28 -5.01 4.45
CA CYS A 182 -10.70 -5.79 5.63
C CYS A 182 -12.21 -6.10 5.65
N PHE A 183 -12.72 -6.72 4.58
CA PHE A 183 -14.11 -7.10 4.41
C PHE A 183 -14.50 -8.22 5.39
N ASP A 184 -15.56 -8.02 6.16
CA ASP A 184 -16.22 -9.04 6.96
C ASP A 184 -17.61 -9.33 6.38
N ASP A 185 -17.76 -10.46 5.68
CA ASP A 185 -19.03 -10.83 5.05
C ASP A 185 -20.09 -11.25 6.07
N SER A 186 -19.71 -11.49 7.33
CA SER A 186 -20.67 -11.85 8.39
C SER A 186 -21.43 -10.62 8.89
N SER A 187 -20.80 -9.44 8.96
CA SER A 187 -21.47 -8.17 9.29
C SER A 187 -21.76 -7.26 8.09
N GLY A 188 -21.10 -7.50 6.95
CA GLY A 188 -21.04 -6.58 5.82
C GLY A 188 -20.23 -5.32 6.10
N ASN A 189 -19.43 -5.30 7.17
CA ASN A 189 -18.58 -4.18 7.54
C ASN A 189 -17.18 -4.30 6.90
N TYR A 190 -16.45 -3.19 6.90
CA TYR A 190 -15.13 -3.06 6.29
C TYR A 190 -14.47 -1.76 6.77
N LEU A 191 -13.17 -1.65 6.55
CA LEU A 191 -12.41 -0.43 6.75
C LEU A 191 -12.39 0.40 5.45
N THR A 192 -13.13 1.51 5.44
CA THR A 192 -12.88 2.61 4.48
C THR A 192 -11.43 3.11 4.61
N ILE A 193 -10.91 3.79 3.60
CA ILE A 193 -9.58 4.44 3.68
C ILE A 193 -9.54 5.46 4.83
N LYS A 194 -10.65 6.18 5.06
CA LYS A 194 -10.80 7.10 6.19
C LYS A 194 -10.73 6.38 7.54
N LYS A 195 -11.35 5.20 7.64
CA LYS A 195 -11.30 4.38 8.86
C LYS A 195 -9.88 3.88 9.12
N LEU A 196 -9.22 3.33 8.10
CA LEU A 196 -7.82 2.89 8.20
C LEU A 196 -6.90 4.04 8.63
N ALA A 197 -7.06 5.23 8.06
CA ALA A 197 -6.29 6.41 8.47
C ALA A 197 -6.49 6.78 9.94
N ARG A 198 -7.73 6.71 10.46
CA ARG A 198 -8.01 6.93 11.89
C ARG A 198 -7.36 5.86 12.77
N VAL A 199 -7.45 4.60 12.38
CA VAL A 199 -6.83 3.49 13.11
C VAL A 199 -5.31 3.68 13.21
N LEU A 200 -4.64 3.96 12.10
CA LEU A 200 -3.20 4.17 12.06
C LEU A 200 -2.79 5.41 12.86
N HIS A 201 -3.56 6.49 12.78
CA HIS A 201 -3.32 7.68 13.60
C HIS A 201 -3.46 7.37 15.09
N VAL A 202 -4.50 6.65 15.52
CA VAL A 202 -4.67 6.25 16.92
C VAL A 202 -3.55 5.33 17.38
N ALA A 203 -3.16 4.35 16.56
CA ALA A 203 -2.08 3.43 16.87
C ALA A 203 -0.76 4.19 17.11
N THR A 204 -0.37 5.06 16.18
CA THR A 204 0.90 5.79 16.26
C THR A 204 0.92 6.82 17.38
N THR A 205 -0.19 7.51 17.64
CA THR A 205 -0.23 8.57 18.67
C THR A 205 -0.53 8.07 20.08
N LYS A 206 -1.28 6.98 20.24
CA LYS A 206 -1.75 6.50 21.57
C LYS A 206 -1.12 5.18 22.01
N ILE A 207 -0.70 4.31 21.08
CA ILE A 207 -0.21 2.96 21.39
C ILE A 207 1.31 2.89 21.21
N LEU A 208 1.79 3.11 19.97
CA LEU A 208 3.17 2.91 19.59
C LEU A 208 4.07 4.08 20.00
N LYS A 209 3.52 5.31 20.00
CA LYS A 209 4.26 6.58 20.15
C LYS A 209 5.33 6.80 19.08
N LYS A 210 5.15 6.16 17.92
CA LYS A 210 5.99 6.23 16.72
C LYS A 210 5.21 5.75 15.51
N LYS A 211 5.76 5.97 14.31
CA LYS A 211 5.23 5.44 13.05
C LYS A 211 5.44 3.93 12.94
N PHE A 212 4.66 3.30 12.07
CA PHE A 212 5.00 1.98 11.58
C PHE A 212 6.16 2.10 10.59
N SER A 213 7.17 1.24 10.73
CA SER A 213 8.26 1.13 9.75
C SER A 213 7.71 0.82 8.36
N ILE A 214 6.78 -0.14 8.29
CA ILE A 214 6.15 -0.56 7.04
C ILE A 214 4.68 -0.87 7.27
N LEU A 215 3.82 -0.36 6.39
CA LEU A 215 2.48 -0.90 6.15
C LEU A 215 2.48 -1.65 4.82
N ALA A 216 2.24 -2.96 4.88
CA ALA A 216 2.13 -3.82 3.72
C ALA A 216 0.68 -4.26 3.51
N CYS A 217 0.13 -3.97 2.34
CA CYS A 217 -1.21 -4.40 1.96
C CYS A 217 -1.11 -5.64 1.06
N ASP A 218 -1.37 -6.81 1.63
CA ASP A 218 -1.63 -8.04 0.90
C ASP A 218 -3.10 -8.01 0.43
N ALA A 219 -3.39 -7.05 -0.45
CA ALA A 219 -4.72 -6.67 -0.90
C ALA A 219 -4.67 -5.96 -2.27
N CYS A 220 -5.77 -6.07 -3.02
CA CYS A 220 -5.90 -5.55 -4.37
C CYS A 220 -5.93 -4.01 -4.42
N LEU A 221 -5.32 -3.41 -5.46
CA LEU A 221 -5.50 -2.00 -5.85
C LEU A 221 -5.12 -0.95 -4.78
N MET A 222 -4.32 -1.32 -3.77
CA MET A 222 -4.01 -0.44 -2.64
C MET A 222 -2.90 0.58 -2.93
N SER A 223 -2.13 0.42 -4.01
CA SER A 223 -1.09 1.37 -4.40
C SER A 223 -1.62 2.54 -5.24
N GLY A 224 -2.48 3.34 -4.61
CA GLY A 224 -3.02 4.59 -5.16
C GLY A 224 -2.61 5.78 -4.31
N ILE A 225 -2.24 6.91 -4.94
CA ILE A 225 -1.93 8.14 -4.21
C ILE A 225 -3.11 8.59 -3.33
N ASP A 226 -4.33 8.38 -3.82
CA ASP A 226 -5.59 8.66 -3.12
C ASP A 226 -5.91 7.67 -1.98
N VAL A 227 -5.09 6.64 -1.80
CA VAL A 227 -5.11 5.71 -0.67
C VAL A 227 -4.08 6.13 0.38
N PHE A 228 -2.78 6.00 0.07
CA PHE A 228 -1.72 6.19 1.06
C PHE A 228 -1.53 7.65 1.49
N SER A 229 -1.97 8.62 0.68
CA SER A 229 -2.10 10.02 1.10
C SER A 229 -2.94 10.19 2.37
N SER A 230 -3.90 9.31 2.65
CA SER A 230 -4.74 9.46 3.84
C SER A 230 -4.00 9.12 5.14
N PHE A 231 -2.88 8.39 5.08
CA PHE A 231 -2.22 7.86 6.26
C PHE A 231 -0.67 7.90 6.23
N HIS A 232 -0.05 8.58 5.26
CA HIS A 232 1.41 8.69 5.15
C HIS A 232 2.09 9.19 6.44
N ASN A 233 1.42 10.04 7.24
CA ASN A 233 1.95 10.53 8.51
C ASN A 233 2.08 9.46 9.60
N SER A 234 1.50 8.27 9.41
CA SER A 234 1.54 7.17 10.38
C SER A 234 2.53 6.06 10.01
N ILE A 235 3.18 6.14 8.84
CA ILE A 235 4.05 5.09 8.32
C ILE A 235 5.31 5.70 7.70
N ASP A 236 6.39 4.92 7.57
CA ASP A 236 7.61 5.34 6.86
C ASP A 236 7.65 4.76 5.43
N TYR A 237 7.31 3.48 5.27
CA TYR A 237 7.18 2.85 3.96
C TYR A 237 5.80 2.20 3.75
N PHE A 238 5.31 2.26 2.53
CA PHE A 238 4.11 1.56 2.08
C PHE A 238 4.48 0.48 1.05
N VAL A 239 3.88 -0.70 1.15
CA VAL A 239 4.08 -1.81 0.20
C VAL A 239 2.72 -2.30 -0.27
N GLY A 240 2.48 -2.30 -1.60
CA GLY A 240 1.17 -2.61 -2.15
C GLY A 240 1.16 -2.80 -3.67
N SER A 241 0.01 -3.22 -4.22
CA SER A 241 -0.19 -3.45 -5.66
C SER A 241 -1.09 -2.38 -6.27
N GLN A 242 -0.79 -1.95 -7.50
CA GLN A 242 -1.71 -1.16 -8.33
C GLN A 242 -2.77 -2.05 -9.00
N GLU A 243 -2.47 -3.34 -9.17
CA GLU A 243 -3.32 -4.35 -9.79
C GLU A 243 -4.00 -5.26 -8.74
N VAL A 244 -4.97 -6.05 -9.17
CA VAL A 244 -5.52 -7.16 -8.36
C VAL A 244 -4.43 -8.20 -8.03
N VAL A 245 -4.56 -8.83 -6.87
CA VAL A 245 -3.65 -9.85 -6.36
C VAL A 245 -4.40 -11.18 -6.31
N LEU A 246 -3.74 -12.27 -6.70
CA LEU A 246 -4.30 -13.63 -6.57
C LEU A 246 -4.58 -13.95 -5.10
N GLY A 247 -5.64 -14.73 -4.83
CA GLY A 247 -6.09 -15.01 -3.45
C GLY A 247 -5.03 -15.67 -2.55
N THR A 248 -3.99 -16.28 -3.13
CA THR A 248 -2.84 -16.80 -2.38
C THR A 248 -2.03 -15.75 -1.64
N GLY A 249 -2.14 -14.47 -2.04
CA GLY A 249 -1.48 -13.33 -1.40
C GLY A 249 0.05 -13.42 -1.43
N TYR A 250 0.69 -12.89 -0.40
CA TYR A 250 2.14 -12.97 -0.24
C TYR A 250 2.62 -14.40 -0.05
N ASN A 251 3.79 -14.68 -0.63
CA ASN A 251 4.58 -15.83 -0.23
C ASN A 251 5.42 -15.45 1.00
N TYR A 252 4.86 -15.67 2.20
CA TYR A 252 5.50 -15.29 3.45
C TYR A 252 6.83 -16.00 3.70
N ASP A 253 7.06 -17.17 3.07
CA ASP A 253 8.37 -17.82 3.12
C ASP A 253 9.45 -16.95 2.49
N LEU A 254 9.17 -16.43 1.29
CA LEU A 254 10.11 -15.55 0.58
C LEU A 254 10.18 -14.15 1.20
N MET A 255 9.05 -13.62 1.67
CA MET A 255 9.01 -12.29 2.28
C MET A 255 9.86 -12.21 3.55
N LEU A 256 9.77 -13.22 4.42
CA LEU A 256 10.46 -13.24 5.71
C LEU A 256 11.86 -13.85 5.67
N GLU A 257 12.26 -14.46 4.55
CA GLU A 257 13.57 -15.11 4.37
C GLU A 257 14.76 -14.29 4.88
N PRO A 258 14.90 -12.97 4.62
CA PRO A 258 16.04 -12.20 5.10
C PRO A 258 16.12 -12.14 6.63
N LEU A 259 14.97 -12.26 7.30
CA LEU A 259 14.85 -12.11 8.75
C LEU A 259 15.13 -13.41 9.52
N LEU A 260 15.28 -14.53 8.80
CA LEU A 260 15.67 -15.82 9.38
C LEU A 260 17.06 -15.80 10.02
N SER A 261 17.98 -15.03 9.42
CA SER A 261 19.40 -15.02 9.76
C SER A 261 19.94 -13.62 10.02
N LYS A 262 19.18 -12.56 9.71
CA LYS A 262 19.62 -11.16 9.84
C LYS A 262 18.57 -10.33 10.57
N ARG A 263 19.05 -9.32 11.30
CA ARG A 263 18.21 -8.25 11.85
C ARG A 263 17.74 -7.33 10.73
N MET A 264 16.54 -6.77 10.87
CA MET A 264 16.04 -5.75 9.94
C MET A 264 16.77 -4.43 10.22
N THR A 265 17.90 -4.21 9.58
CA THR A 265 18.71 -3.00 9.82
C THR A 265 18.18 -1.78 9.07
N CYS A 266 17.60 -1.98 7.88
CA CYS A 266 17.10 -0.91 7.02
C CYS A 266 15.68 -1.20 6.51
N ASP A 267 14.76 -0.27 6.76
CA ASP A 267 13.34 -0.42 6.45
C ASP A 267 13.11 -0.35 4.93
N GLU A 268 13.86 0.49 4.22
CA GLU A 268 13.85 0.57 2.75
C GLU A 268 14.25 -0.76 2.10
N LEU A 269 15.33 -1.37 2.58
CA LEU A 269 15.82 -2.64 2.03
C LEU A 269 14.81 -3.76 2.24
N PHE A 270 14.16 -3.80 3.41
CA PHE A 270 13.14 -4.81 3.67
C PHE A 270 11.84 -4.56 2.89
N ALA A 271 11.40 -3.29 2.76
CA ALA A 271 10.28 -2.95 1.89
C ALA A 271 10.54 -3.35 0.43
N SER A 272 11.73 -3.04 -0.09
CA SER A 272 12.18 -3.45 -1.42
C SER A 272 12.28 -4.97 -1.59
N HIS A 273 12.71 -5.67 -0.53
CA HIS A 273 12.72 -7.14 -0.52
C HIS A 273 11.31 -7.73 -0.64
N CYS A 274 10.31 -7.15 0.05
CA CYS A 274 8.91 -7.60 -0.08
C CYS A 274 8.44 -7.58 -1.55
N VAL A 275 8.84 -6.54 -2.30
CA VAL A 275 8.57 -6.42 -3.74
C VAL A 275 9.30 -7.49 -4.55
N SER A 276 10.57 -7.75 -4.25
CA SER A 276 11.34 -8.82 -4.91
C SER A 276 10.75 -10.21 -4.65
N ALA A 277 10.34 -10.49 -3.41
CA ALA A 277 9.69 -11.75 -3.02
C ALA A 277 8.37 -11.97 -3.77
N PHE A 278 7.58 -10.89 -3.94
CA PHE A 278 6.36 -10.92 -4.75
C PHE A 278 6.68 -11.22 -6.22
N GLN A 279 7.65 -10.52 -6.81
CA GLN A 279 8.10 -10.76 -8.19
C GLN A 279 8.57 -12.20 -8.41
N LYS A 280 9.39 -12.74 -7.48
CA LYS A 280 9.90 -14.11 -7.54
C LYS A 280 8.78 -15.16 -7.50
N THR A 281 7.68 -14.84 -6.82
CA THR A 281 6.47 -15.67 -6.75
C THR A 281 5.66 -15.57 -8.04
N TYR A 282 5.22 -14.36 -8.39
CA TYR A 282 4.21 -14.15 -9.42
C TYR A 282 4.76 -14.05 -10.83
N GLY A 283 6.04 -13.71 -11.01
CA GLY A 283 6.71 -13.69 -12.31
C GLY A 283 6.78 -15.05 -13.01
N LYS A 284 6.50 -16.14 -12.29
CA LYS A 284 6.39 -17.51 -12.82
C LYS A 284 4.94 -17.96 -13.05
N ILE A 285 3.97 -17.18 -12.59
CA ILE A 285 2.56 -17.57 -12.49
C ILE A 285 1.72 -16.77 -13.48
N THR A 286 1.97 -15.46 -13.59
CA THR A 286 1.16 -14.56 -14.43
C THR A 286 1.98 -13.43 -15.04
N GLU A 287 1.54 -12.93 -16.20
CA GLU A 287 2.07 -11.72 -16.83
C GLU A 287 1.37 -10.43 -16.32
N ASP A 288 0.34 -10.57 -15.46
CA ASP A 288 -0.55 -9.51 -14.99
C ASP A 288 -0.39 -9.28 -13.48
N TYR A 289 0.76 -8.76 -13.06
CA TYR A 289 1.00 -8.42 -11.66
C TYR A 289 1.72 -7.07 -11.52
N THR A 290 1.52 -6.42 -10.38
CA THR A 290 2.31 -5.24 -9.96
C THR A 290 2.61 -5.34 -8.48
N HIS A 291 3.73 -4.80 -8.04
CA HIS A 291 3.98 -4.57 -6.63
C HIS A 291 5.06 -3.50 -6.46
N CYS A 292 4.93 -2.63 -5.46
CA CYS A 292 5.92 -1.58 -5.23
C CYS A 292 6.14 -1.29 -3.75
N ALA A 293 7.31 -0.72 -3.46
CA ALA A 293 7.70 -0.16 -2.18
C ALA A 293 7.83 1.35 -2.34
N ILE A 294 7.13 2.07 -1.48
CA ILE A 294 6.94 3.52 -1.56
C ILE A 294 7.44 4.13 -0.27
N ASP A 295 8.36 5.08 -0.39
CA ASP A 295 8.82 5.93 0.70
C ASP A 295 7.88 7.12 0.87
N VAL A 296 7.03 7.07 1.89
CA VAL A 296 5.92 8.03 1.99
C VAL A 296 6.36 9.40 2.51
N GLN A 297 7.64 9.61 2.81
CA GLN A 297 8.16 10.94 3.14
C GLN A 297 7.96 11.94 1.99
N PHE A 298 7.92 11.44 0.75
CA PHE A 298 7.72 12.26 -0.45
C PHE A 298 6.25 12.55 -0.79
N CYS A 299 5.31 12.00 0.00
CA CYS A 299 3.89 12.04 -0.30
C CYS A 299 3.35 13.48 -0.37
N GLU A 300 3.73 14.36 0.55
CA GLU A 300 3.26 15.75 0.54
C GLU A 300 3.80 16.56 -0.64
N GLN A 301 5.02 16.29 -1.12
CA GLN A 301 5.55 16.94 -2.31
C GLN A 301 4.76 16.50 -3.54
N LEU A 302 4.45 15.21 -3.66
CA LEU A 302 3.63 14.69 -4.75
C LEU A 302 2.19 15.25 -4.68
N GLU A 303 1.60 15.37 -3.50
CA GLU A 303 0.27 15.99 -3.30
C GLU A 303 0.25 17.44 -3.79
N ARG A 304 1.24 18.25 -3.41
CA ARG A 304 1.35 19.65 -3.87
C ARG A 304 1.57 19.77 -5.37
N ASN A 305 2.37 18.87 -5.95
CA ASN A 305 2.56 18.80 -7.40
C ASN A 305 1.25 18.48 -8.12
N ILE A 306 0.52 17.45 -7.70
CA ILE A 306 -0.76 17.05 -8.29
C ILE A 306 -1.81 18.16 -8.10
N ASP A 307 -1.82 18.83 -6.94
CA ASP A 307 -2.71 19.95 -6.67
C ASP A 307 -2.50 21.11 -7.65
N THR A 308 -1.24 21.51 -7.81
CA THR A 308 -0.85 22.59 -8.73
C THR A 308 -1.14 22.19 -10.18
N LEU A 309 -0.83 20.94 -10.55
CA LEU A 309 -1.18 20.41 -11.88
C LEU A 309 -2.68 20.44 -12.12
N ALA A 310 -3.50 20.02 -11.16
CA ALA A 310 -4.95 20.03 -11.28
C ALA A 310 -5.48 21.45 -11.56
N LEU A 311 -4.98 22.47 -10.85
CA LEU A 311 -5.32 23.87 -11.09
C LEU A 311 -4.91 24.34 -12.48
N SER A 312 -3.69 24.02 -12.92
CA SER A 312 -3.19 24.38 -14.24
C SER A 312 -3.99 23.70 -15.36
N LEU A 313 -4.40 22.44 -15.18
CA LEU A 313 -5.25 21.73 -16.13
C LEU A 313 -6.68 22.28 -16.17
N ILE A 314 -7.24 22.72 -15.04
CA ILE A 314 -8.54 23.43 -15.01
C ILE A 314 -8.43 24.72 -15.83
N PHE A 315 -7.39 25.53 -15.60
CA PHE A 315 -7.14 26.74 -16.38
C PHE A 315 -7.03 26.43 -17.89
N GLY A 316 -6.27 25.41 -18.27
CA GLY A 316 -6.16 24.98 -19.67
C GLY A 316 -7.51 24.58 -20.25
N LEU A 317 -8.34 23.83 -19.50
CA LEU A 317 -9.69 23.46 -19.92
C LEU A 317 -10.63 24.66 -20.06
N ASP A 318 -10.46 25.73 -19.27
CA ASP A 318 -11.23 26.98 -19.35
C ASP A 318 -10.83 27.86 -20.54
N GLN A 319 -9.55 27.83 -20.93
CA GLN A 319 -9.00 28.69 -21.98
C GLN A 319 -8.78 27.97 -23.31
N GLN A 320 -9.05 26.67 -23.41
CA GLN A 320 -8.80 25.90 -24.63
C GLN A 320 -9.60 26.40 -25.83
N GLU A 321 -8.98 26.32 -27.00
CA GLU A 321 -9.65 26.41 -28.29
C GLU A 321 -9.89 25.01 -28.85
N ASN A 322 -11.01 24.81 -29.55
CA ASN A 322 -11.33 23.55 -30.26
C ASN A 322 -11.20 22.29 -29.39
N LYS A 323 -11.40 22.41 -28.07
CA LYS A 323 -11.24 21.33 -27.09
C LYS A 323 -9.85 20.68 -27.08
N SER A 324 -8.79 21.42 -27.46
CA SER A 324 -7.44 20.88 -27.63
C SER A 324 -6.87 20.27 -26.34
N VAL A 325 -7.06 20.93 -25.19
CA VAL A 325 -6.58 20.46 -23.88
C VAL A 325 -7.35 19.21 -23.46
N LYS A 326 -8.67 19.19 -23.66
CA LYS A 326 -9.49 18.00 -23.41
C LYS A 326 -9.05 16.84 -24.31
N ALA A 327 -8.77 17.08 -25.59
CA ALA A 327 -8.28 16.07 -26.52
C ALA A 327 -6.93 15.50 -26.09
N ALA A 328 -5.99 16.36 -25.66
CA ALA A 328 -4.71 15.93 -25.09
C ALA A 328 -4.92 15.04 -23.86
N LEU A 329 -5.70 15.50 -22.87
CA LEU A 329 -5.99 14.72 -21.66
C LEU A 329 -6.68 13.39 -21.95
N ARG A 330 -7.69 13.37 -22.83
CA ARG A 330 -8.36 12.13 -23.27
C ARG A 330 -7.39 11.16 -23.92
N LYS A 331 -6.51 11.64 -24.82
CA LYS A 331 -5.50 10.82 -25.48
C LYS A 331 -4.51 10.28 -24.45
N SER A 332 -4.03 11.12 -23.53
CA SER A 332 -2.98 10.78 -22.57
C SER A 332 -3.42 9.78 -21.50
N ARG A 333 -4.69 9.82 -21.09
CA ARG A 333 -5.25 8.84 -20.13
C ARG A 333 -5.84 7.60 -20.78
N ASN A 334 -6.06 7.60 -22.09
CA ASN A 334 -6.76 6.53 -22.80
C ASN A 334 -6.13 5.16 -22.52
N LYS A 335 -6.96 4.13 -22.34
CA LYS A 335 -6.52 2.75 -22.04
C LYS A 335 -5.56 2.13 -23.08
N ASN A 336 -5.55 2.65 -24.31
CA ASN A 336 -4.62 2.20 -25.36
C ASN A 336 -3.24 2.86 -25.26
N ASN A 337 -3.11 3.98 -24.53
CA ASN A 337 -1.87 4.75 -24.42
C ASN A 337 -1.29 4.74 -23.00
N CYS A 338 -2.17 4.75 -21.99
CA CYS A 338 -1.83 4.79 -20.59
C CYS A 338 -2.10 3.43 -19.94
N THR A 339 -1.15 3.00 -19.13
CA THR A 339 -1.28 1.80 -18.31
C THR A 339 -2.44 1.98 -17.34
N TYR A 340 -3.35 1.03 -17.35
CA TYR A 340 -4.50 0.93 -16.47
C TYR A 340 -4.54 -0.46 -15.85
N PHE A 341 -5.29 -0.61 -14.77
CA PHE A 341 -5.36 -1.86 -14.00
C PHE A 341 -6.70 -2.57 -14.23
N LYS A 342 -6.97 -3.65 -13.49
CA LYS A 342 -8.26 -4.34 -13.58
C LYS A 342 -9.44 -3.40 -13.36
N GLU A 343 -9.26 -2.37 -12.56
CA GLU A 343 -10.13 -1.20 -12.56
C GLU A 343 -9.62 -0.15 -13.58
N PRO A 344 -10.26 0.04 -14.74
CA PRO A 344 -9.73 0.89 -15.81
C PRO A 344 -9.76 2.38 -15.49
N THR A 345 -10.48 2.78 -14.44
CA THR A 345 -10.45 4.14 -13.93
C THR A 345 -9.22 4.41 -13.05
N TYR A 346 -8.48 3.39 -12.62
CA TYR A 346 -7.15 3.56 -12.04
C TYR A 346 -6.11 3.49 -13.14
N ILE A 347 -5.35 4.57 -13.30
CA ILE A 347 -4.27 4.68 -14.28
C ILE A 347 -2.94 4.92 -13.57
N ASP A 348 -1.84 4.53 -14.21
CA ASP A 348 -0.49 4.84 -13.73
C ASP A 348 -0.17 6.34 -13.91
N ILE A 349 0.22 7.01 -12.83
CA ILE A 349 0.42 8.47 -12.85
C ILE A 349 1.62 8.86 -13.71
N ASP A 350 2.74 8.15 -13.59
CA ASP A 350 3.96 8.47 -14.35
C ASP A 350 3.73 8.28 -15.85
N ASN A 351 3.09 7.18 -16.24
CA ASN A 351 2.78 6.95 -17.65
C ASN A 351 1.73 7.95 -18.18
N PHE A 352 0.77 8.38 -17.35
CA PHE A 352 -0.11 9.50 -17.72
C PHE A 352 0.67 10.80 -17.93
N TYR A 353 1.61 11.13 -17.04
CA TYR A 353 2.43 12.34 -17.12
C TYR A 353 3.30 12.33 -18.39
N GLU A 354 3.93 11.20 -18.69
CA GLU A 354 4.69 10.97 -19.92
C GLU A 354 3.83 11.18 -21.17
N ASN A 355 2.64 10.57 -21.20
CA ASN A 355 1.74 10.73 -22.33
C ASN A 355 1.22 12.16 -22.46
N LEU A 356 1.04 12.90 -21.36
CA LEU A 356 0.60 14.29 -21.39
C LEU A 356 1.71 15.21 -21.88
N LEU A 357 2.95 15.00 -21.46
CA LEU A 357 4.12 15.71 -21.99
C LEU A 357 4.18 15.64 -23.52
N LEU A 358 3.93 14.46 -24.10
CA LEU A 358 3.90 14.26 -25.55
C LEU A 358 2.69 14.93 -26.23
N ALA A 359 1.58 15.10 -25.52
CA ALA A 359 0.36 15.67 -26.06
C ALA A 359 0.31 17.21 -25.94
N LEU A 360 0.99 17.80 -24.96
CA LEU A 360 1.00 19.23 -24.67
C LEU A 360 1.27 20.13 -25.87
N PRO A 361 2.22 19.84 -26.78
CA PRO A 361 2.47 20.69 -27.95
C PRO A 361 1.26 20.86 -28.88
N ASN A 362 0.25 19.99 -28.78
CA ASN A 362 -0.99 20.08 -29.56
C ASN A 362 -2.09 20.90 -28.87
N CYS A 363 -1.82 21.45 -27.69
CA CYS A 363 -2.77 22.29 -26.97
C CYS A 363 -2.73 23.73 -27.50
N THR A 364 -3.90 24.31 -27.77
CA THR A 364 -4.08 25.71 -28.14
C THR A 364 -5.07 26.36 -27.17
N LEU A 365 -4.67 27.49 -26.58
CA LEU A 365 -5.54 28.35 -25.78
C LEU A 365 -5.92 29.60 -26.57
N LYS A 366 -6.88 30.39 -26.06
CA LYS A 366 -7.41 31.61 -26.69
C LYS A 366 -6.35 32.63 -27.16
N THR A 367 -5.16 32.62 -26.55
CA THR A 367 -4.04 33.47 -26.99
C THR A 367 -2.77 32.65 -27.11
N GLN A 368 -1.88 33.07 -28.01
CA GLN A 368 -0.58 32.43 -28.17
C GLN A 368 0.28 32.53 -26.89
N GLU A 369 0.24 33.67 -26.20
CA GLU A 369 0.95 33.87 -24.94
C GLU A 369 0.48 32.90 -23.85
N SER A 370 -0.85 32.80 -23.65
CA SER A 370 -1.41 31.86 -22.66
C SER A 370 -1.10 30.41 -23.04
N THR A 371 -1.09 30.08 -24.33
CA THR A 371 -0.71 28.75 -24.83
C THR A 371 0.73 28.41 -24.45
N LEU A 372 1.69 29.29 -24.73
CA LEU A 372 3.10 29.08 -24.42
C LEU A 372 3.32 28.96 -22.91
N PHE A 373 2.71 29.86 -22.12
CA PHE A 373 2.78 29.81 -20.66
C PHE A 373 2.22 28.50 -20.10
N PHE A 374 1.05 28.06 -20.58
CA PHE A 374 0.43 26.81 -20.14
C PHE A 374 1.31 25.59 -20.47
N ILE A 375 1.83 25.51 -21.69
CA ILE A 375 2.69 24.40 -22.11
C ILE A 375 3.96 24.36 -21.26
N GLU A 376 4.65 25.49 -21.08
CA GLU A 376 5.87 25.56 -20.28
C GLU A 376 5.61 25.19 -18.82
N HIS A 377 4.59 25.80 -18.21
CA HIS A 377 4.28 25.59 -16.80
C HIS A 377 3.85 24.13 -16.52
N VAL A 378 2.97 23.57 -17.35
CA VAL A 378 2.54 22.18 -17.18
C VAL A 378 3.69 21.21 -17.47
N THR A 379 4.55 21.49 -18.47
CA THR A 379 5.74 20.67 -18.73
C THR A 379 6.63 20.58 -17.49
N LYS A 380 6.91 21.72 -16.83
CA LYS A 380 7.69 21.76 -15.60
C LYS A 380 7.06 20.93 -14.49
N LEU A 381 5.75 21.09 -14.26
CA LEU A 381 5.03 20.33 -13.23
C LEU A 381 5.05 18.83 -13.48
N LEU A 382 4.88 18.40 -14.74
CA LEU A 382 4.94 16.99 -15.10
C LEU A 382 6.33 16.42 -14.86
N LEU A 383 7.40 17.10 -15.31
CA LEU A 383 8.78 16.64 -15.09
C LEU A 383 9.15 16.58 -13.59
N GLU A 384 8.73 17.58 -12.81
CA GLU A 384 8.90 17.59 -11.36
C GLU A 384 8.17 16.42 -10.69
N GLY A 385 6.90 16.18 -11.02
CA GLY A 385 6.12 15.10 -10.44
C GLY A 385 6.68 13.71 -10.80
N ARG A 386 7.17 13.51 -12.03
CA ARG A 386 7.89 12.27 -12.41
C ARG A 386 9.14 12.07 -11.57
N THR A 387 9.90 13.15 -11.33
CA THR A 387 11.11 13.11 -10.48
C THR A 387 10.79 12.74 -9.04
N ILE A 388 9.70 13.30 -8.48
CA ILE A 388 9.21 12.95 -7.14
C ILE A 388 8.82 11.47 -7.10
N MET A 389 8.02 10.98 -8.06
CA MET A 389 7.58 9.59 -8.11
C MET A 389 8.74 8.60 -8.23
N HIS A 390 9.72 8.87 -9.10
CA HIS A 390 10.90 8.03 -9.24
C HIS A 390 11.78 8.01 -7.98
N THR A 391 11.78 9.09 -7.20
CA THR A 391 12.50 9.16 -5.92
C THR A 391 11.76 8.40 -4.81
N MET A 392 10.44 8.49 -4.83
CA MET A 392 9.51 7.91 -3.87
C MET A 392 9.40 6.39 -4.00
N VAL A 393 9.43 5.85 -5.22
CA VAL A 393 9.31 4.40 -5.49
C VAL A 393 10.68 3.74 -5.36
N LYS A 394 10.89 3.01 -4.25
CA LYS A 394 12.16 2.36 -3.92
C LYS A 394 12.34 0.99 -4.57
N ALA A 395 11.24 0.31 -4.85
CA ALA A 395 11.21 -0.89 -5.65
C ALA A 395 9.90 -0.98 -6.43
N ASN A 396 9.96 -1.53 -7.64
CA ASN A 396 8.81 -1.74 -8.50
C ASN A 396 8.97 -3.07 -9.25
N ALA A 397 7.98 -3.94 -9.13
CA ALA A 397 7.89 -5.21 -9.83
C ALA A 397 6.64 -5.21 -10.68
N VAL A 398 6.78 -5.53 -11.97
CA VAL A 398 5.68 -5.53 -12.93
C VAL A 398 5.73 -6.76 -13.83
N GLY A 399 4.56 -7.27 -14.15
CA GLY A 399 4.38 -8.30 -15.17
C GLY A 399 4.52 -7.74 -16.58
N LYS A 400 4.68 -8.64 -17.55
CA LYS A 400 4.94 -8.29 -18.96
C LYS A 400 3.82 -7.45 -19.59
N ASN A 401 2.58 -7.63 -19.16
CA ASN A 401 1.45 -6.86 -19.68
C ASN A 401 1.35 -5.44 -19.08
N LEU A 402 2.14 -5.14 -18.04
CA LEU A 402 2.10 -3.90 -17.27
C LEU A 402 3.49 -3.24 -17.20
N GLN A 403 4.34 -3.43 -18.21
CA GLN A 403 5.74 -2.93 -18.24
C GLN A 403 5.88 -1.41 -18.04
N LYS A 404 4.82 -0.64 -18.29
CA LYS A 404 4.78 0.81 -18.12
C LYS A 404 4.20 1.25 -16.77
N ALA A 405 3.77 0.33 -15.91
CA ALA A 405 3.42 0.66 -14.53
C ALA A 405 4.68 1.05 -13.73
N ARG A 406 4.56 2.08 -12.92
CA ARG A 406 5.65 2.71 -12.16
C ARG A 406 5.39 2.76 -10.66
N GLY A 407 4.36 2.07 -10.17
CA GLY A 407 4.12 1.82 -8.75
C GLY A 407 2.97 2.63 -8.16
N ILE A 408 2.63 3.80 -8.70
CA ILE A 408 1.60 4.68 -8.12
C ILE A 408 0.45 4.89 -9.11
N SER A 409 -0.75 4.49 -8.71
CA SER A 409 -1.98 4.74 -9.46
C SER A 409 -2.73 5.99 -8.96
N ILE A 410 -3.60 6.53 -9.81
CA ILE A 410 -4.60 7.54 -9.46
C ILE A 410 -5.94 7.23 -10.11
N TYR A 411 -7.03 7.55 -9.42
CA TYR A 411 -8.35 7.53 -10.02
C TYR A 411 -8.55 8.66 -11.03
N PHE A 412 -8.70 8.30 -12.30
CA PHE A 412 -9.01 9.18 -13.42
C PHE A 412 -10.06 8.54 -14.35
N PRO A 413 -11.36 8.64 -14.02
CA PRO A 413 -12.44 8.11 -14.84
C PRO A 413 -12.63 8.91 -16.13
N GLU A 414 -13.09 8.24 -17.20
CA GLU A 414 -13.34 8.89 -18.49
C GLU A 414 -14.70 9.63 -18.55
N TYR A 415 -15.73 9.09 -17.90
CA TYR A 415 -17.11 9.54 -18.10
C TYR A 415 -17.85 9.90 -16.81
N ILE A 416 -17.72 9.07 -15.76
CA ILE A 416 -18.52 9.20 -14.54
C ILE A 416 -17.60 9.08 -13.32
N ILE A 417 -17.72 10.04 -12.40
CA ILE A 417 -17.04 9.99 -11.09
C ILE A 417 -17.88 9.12 -10.15
N HIS A 418 -17.27 8.10 -9.57
CA HIS A 418 -17.91 7.24 -8.60
C HIS A 418 -18.30 8.02 -7.34
N ASN A 419 -19.51 7.79 -6.82
CA ASN A 419 -20.09 8.56 -5.71
C ASN A 419 -19.23 8.55 -4.43
N SER A 420 -18.51 7.47 -4.16
CA SER A 420 -17.61 7.41 -3.00
C SER A 420 -16.45 8.41 -3.09
N TYR A 421 -16.01 8.76 -4.31
CA TYR A 421 -14.83 9.59 -4.51
C TYR A 421 -15.03 11.03 -4.04
N PHE A 422 -16.29 11.50 -3.96
CA PHE A 422 -16.66 12.78 -3.35
C PHE A 422 -16.36 12.86 -1.84
N ARG A 423 -16.00 11.74 -1.20
CA ARG A 423 -15.59 11.68 0.21
C ARG A 423 -14.10 11.38 0.39
N ASN A 424 -13.37 11.15 -0.71
CA ASN A 424 -11.95 10.86 -0.66
C ASN A 424 -11.16 12.11 -0.21
N VAL A 425 -10.34 11.99 0.83
CA VAL A 425 -9.64 13.13 1.48
C VAL A 425 -8.59 13.73 0.55
N PHE A 426 -7.84 12.90 -0.17
CA PHE A 426 -6.86 13.36 -1.16
C PHE A 426 -7.52 14.26 -2.20
N ALA A 427 -8.64 13.80 -2.77
CA ALA A 427 -9.30 14.48 -3.88
C ALA A 427 -10.11 15.72 -3.46
N THR A 428 -10.55 15.81 -2.18
CA THR A 428 -11.48 16.85 -1.71
C THR A 428 -10.86 17.87 -0.76
N LYS A 429 -9.81 17.51 -0.02
CA LYS A 429 -9.22 18.35 1.04
C LYS A 429 -7.75 18.65 0.82
N LYS A 430 -7.00 17.73 0.22
CA LYS A 430 -5.55 17.89 0.01
C LYS A 430 -5.21 18.42 -1.37
N THR A 431 -6.05 18.15 -2.36
CA THR A 431 -5.82 18.57 -3.74
C THR A 431 -7.10 19.08 -4.40
N HIS A 432 -6.92 19.72 -5.55
CA HIS A 432 -7.94 20.14 -6.48
C HIS A 432 -8.30 19.06 -7.51
N TRP A 433 -7.84 17.81 -7.32
CA TRP A 433 -8.03 16.73 -8.28
C TRP A 433 -9.52 16.47 -8.58
N LEU A 434 -10.40 16.44 -7.58
CA LEU A 434 -11.84 16.26 -7.82
C LEU A 434 -12.45 17.41 -8.65
N LYS A 435 -12.01 18.66 -8.42
CA LYS A 435 -12.47 19.81 -9.21
C LYS A 435 -12.01 19.66 -10.66
N PHE A 436 -10.77 19.21 -10.87
CA PHE A 436 -10.25 18.88 -12.20
C PHE A 436 -11.07 17.79 -12.89
N LEU A 437 -11.34 16.66 -12.22
CA LEU A 437 -12.13 15.55 -12.79
C LEU A 437 -13.53 16.02 -13.23
N ARG A 438 -14.21 16.81 -12.40
CA ARG A 438 -15.53 17.40 -12.73
C ARG A 438 -15.44 18.27 -13.98
N LYS A 439 -14.43 19.14 -14.04
CA LYS A 439 -14.22 20.03 -15.19
C LYS A 439 -13.92 19.23 -16.45
N TYR A 440 -13.02 18.26 -16.39
CA TYR A 440 -12.63 17.41 -17.51
C TYR A 440 -13.83 16.69 -18.15
N ILE A 441 -14.70 16.09 -17.33
CA ILE A 441 -15.89 15.38 -17.80
C ILE A 441 -16.83 16.32 -18.58
N ILE A 442 -17.05 17.53 -18.06
CA ILE A 442 -18.01 18.49 -18.62
C ILE A 442 -17.46 19.27 -19.84
N SER A 443 -16.14 19.47 -19.93
CA SER A 443 -15.52 20.43 -20.89
C SER A 443 -15.61 20.10 -22.38
#